data_AF-A0A9D6E8F4-F1
#
_entry.id   AF-A0A9D6E8F4-F1
#
_cell.length_a   1.000
_cell.length_b   1.000
_cell.length_c   1.000
_cell.angle_alpha   90.00
_cell.angle_beta   90.00
_cell.angle_gamma   90.00
#
_symmetry.space_group_name_H-M   'P 1'
#
loop_
_entity.id
_entity.type
_entity.pdbx_description
1 polymer ?
#
loop_
_entity_poly.entity_id
_entity_poly.type
_entity_poly.pdbx_seq_one_letter_code
_entity_poly.pdbx_strand_id
1 'polypeptide(L)'
;MPTWPEARARKFRQAAFVYLHVGILYEAAAYVMWRQGLLPVNWGPGWLWLILGAAVAGAVFVGLLRWQNVWLARIVWLVHGLRLPSLIDGAFVLSNTRPLAPSFYLVAMVVVVVNLWMLARAGWDL
;
A
#
# COMPACT_ATOMS: atom_id res chain seq x y z
N MET A 1 -15.00 -10.12 -21.06
CA MET A 1 -14.71 -9.87 -19.63
C MET A 1 -15.73 -10.63 -18.81
N PRO A 2 -15.35 -11.30 -17.70
CA PRO A 2 -16.34 -11.98 -16.86
C PRO A 2 -17.40 -10.97 -16.37
N THR A 3 -18.67 -11.28 -16.55
CA THR A 3 -19.79 -10.43 -16.11
C THR A 3 -20.06 -10.70 -14.63
N TRP A 4 -19.33 -9.99 -13.75
CA TRP A 4 -19.56 -10.06 -12.31
C TRP A 4 -20.79 -9.23 -11.89
N PRO A 5 -21.48 -9.59 -10.79
CA PRO A 5 -22.54 -8.76 -10.22
C PRO A 5 -22.04 -7.33 -9.93
N GLU A 6 -22.88 -6.32 -10.21
CA GLU A 6 -22.49 -4.91 -10.07
C GLU A 6 -21.99 -4.55 -8.67
N ALA A 7 -22.60 -5.16 -7.63
CA ALA A 7 -22.19 -4.97 -6.24
C ALA A 7 -20.72 -5.38 -6.01
N ARG A 8 -20.29 -6.52 -6.56
CA ARG A 8 -18.91 -7.01 -6.50
C ARG A 8 -17.98 -6.11 -7.29
N ALA A 9 -18.34 -5.77 -8.52
CA ALA A 9 -17.53 -4.90 -9.37
C ALA A 9 -17.28 -3.53 -8.72
N ARG A 10 -18.27 -2.98 -8.01
CA ARG A 10 -18.14 -1.74 -7.25
C ARG A 10 -17.14 -1.86 -6.09
N LYS A 11 -17.21 -2.94 -5.29
CA LYS A 11 -16.28 -3.18 -4.18
C LYS A 11 -14.83 -3.30 -4.68
N PHE A 12 -14.60 -4.06 -5.75
CA PHE A 12 -13.27 -4.19 -6.35
C PHE A 12 -12.75 -2.89 -6.97
N ARG A 13 -13.62 -2.11 -7.62
CA ARG A 13 -13.24 -0.80 -8.18
C ARG A 13 -12.84 0.18 -7.06
N GLN A 14 -13.61 0.23 -5.98
CA GLN A 14 -13.28 1.04 -4.80
C GLN A 14 -11.92 0.63 -4.22
N ALA A 15 -11.71 -0.67 -3.99
CA ALA A 15 -10.44 -1.19 -3.50
C ALA A 15 -9.27 -0.86 -4.44
N ALA A 16 -9.45 -1.00 -5.76
CA ALA A 16 -8.43 -0.67 -6.74
C ALA A 16 -8.04 0.81 -6.68
N PHE A 17 -9.00 1.74 -6.67
CA PHE A 17 -8.71 3.17 -6.63
C PHE A 17 -8.07 3.59 -5.30
N VAL A 18 -8.54 3.09 -4.16
CA VAL A 18 -7.90 3.39 -2.88
C VAL A 18 -6.48 2.85 -2.84
N TYR A 19 -6.26 1.63 -3.34
CA TYR A 19 -4.93 1.03 -3.44
C TYR A 19 -3.99 1.87 -4.33
N LEU A 20 -4.47 2.37 -5.47
CA LEU A 20 -3.70 3.24 -6.36
C LEU A 20 -3.27 4.53 -5.65
N HIS A 21 -4.18 5.17 -4.90
CA HIS A 21 -3.84 6.36 -4.11
C HIS A 21 -2.76 6.05 -3.07
N VAL A 22 -2.87 4.93 -2.36
CA VAL A 22 -1.85 4.48 -1.40
C VAL A 22 -0.51 4.25 -2.09
N GLY A 23 -0.52 3.59 -3.26
CA GLY A 23 0.68 3.36 -4.07
C GLY A 23 1.37 4.67 -4.46
N ILE A 24 0.60 5.67 -4.92
CA ILE A 24 1.13 7.00 -5.27
C ILE A 24 1.75 7.69 -4.06
N LEU A 25 1.07 7.67 -2.90
CA LEU A 25 1.59 8.27 -1.67
C LEU A 25 2.90 7.61 -1.22
N TYR A 26 3.00 6.29 -1.37
CA TYR A 26 4.22 5.56 -1.04
C TYR A 26 5.37 5.84 -2.00
N GLU A 27 5.12 5.85 -3.31
CA GLU A 27 6.13 6.21 -4.29
C GLU A 27 6.62 7.64 -4.10
N ALA A 28 5.71 8.59 -3.84
CA ALA A 28 6.07 9.98 -3.56
C ALA A 28 6.92 10.08 -2.28
N ALA A 29 6.55 9.39 -1.20
CA ALA A 29 7.32 9.36 0.03
C ALA A 29 8.71 8.73 -0.18
N ALA A 30 8.79 7.60 -0.87
CA ALA A 30 10.03 6.92 -1.18
C ALA A 30 10.95 7.80 -2.04
N TYR A 31 10.39 8.51 -3.02
CA TYR A 31 11.13 9.47 -3.84
C TYR A 31 11.73 10.59 -2.99
N VAL A 32 10.95 11.21 -2.10
CA VAL A 32 11.46 12.27 -1.22
C VAL A 32 12.54 11.74 -0.27
N MET A 33 12.32 10.58 0.35
CA MET A 33 13.32 9.93 1.22
C MET A 33 14.61 9.59 0.47
N TRP A 34 14.50 9.15 -0.79
CA TRP A 34 15.67 8.89 -1.63
C TRP A 34 16.47 10.18 -1.89
N ARG A 35 15.78 11.25 -2.26
CA ARG A 35 16.40 12.57 -2.51
C ARG A 35 17.08 13.17 -1.27
N GLN A 36 16.62 12.79 -0.07
CA GLN A 36 17.18 13.23 1.20
C GLN A 36 18.24 12.26 1.78
N GLY A 37 18.58 11.18 1.08
CA GLY A 37 19.56 10.19 1.55
C GLY A 37 19.08 9.36 2.76
N LEU A 38 17.76 9.26 2.96
CA LEU A 38 17.14 8.52 4.06
C LEU A 38 16.88 7.04 3.74
N LEU A 39 17.04 6.63 2.48
CA LEU A 39 16.86 5.23 2.08
C LEU A 39 18.14 4.40 2.27
N PRO A 40 18.03 3.14 2.69
CA PRO A 40 19.16 2.23 2.79
C PRO A 40 19.83 2.00 1.43
N VAL A 41 21.17 2.12 1.37
CA VAL A 41 21.95 1.99 0.12
C VAL A 41 22.39 0.55 -0.16
N ASN A 42 22.29 -0.33 0.85
CA ASN A 42 22.72 -1.73 0.81
C ASN A 42 21.91 -2.62 -0.16
N TRP A 43 20.77 -2.15 -0.67
CA TRP A 43 19.91 -2.89 -1.60
C TRP A 43 20.02 -2.38 -3.04
N GLY A 44 21.06 -1.60 -3.34
CA GLY A 44 21.30 -1.03 -4.67
C GLY A 44 20.64 0.34 -4.88
N PRO A 45 20.67 0.86 -6.12
CA PRO A 45 20.18 2.20 -6.45
C PRO A 45 18.69 2.41 -6.11
N GLY A 46 18.37 3.47 -5.36
CA GLY A 46 17.00 3.78 -4.94
C GLY A 46 15.99 3.93 -6.09
N TRP A 47 16.42 4.42 -7.25
CA TRP A 47 15.56 4.58 -8.42
C TRP A 47 15.02 3.24 -8.97
N LEU A 48 15.77 2.14 -8.84
CA LEU A 48 15.30 0.81 -9.24
C LEU A 48 14.10 0.39 -8.39
N TRP A 49 14.15 0.67 -7.09
CA TRP A 49 13.08 0.37 -6.16
C TRP A 49 11.82 1.21 -6.42
N LEU A 50 11.97 2.46 -6.86
CA LEU A 50 10.82 3.30 -7.27
C LEU A 50 10.13 2.74 -8.52
N ILE A 51 10.90 2.32 -9.52
CA ILE A 51 10.32 1.69 -10.73
C ILE A 51 9.61 0.39 -10.36
N LEU A 52 10.26 -0.43 -9.52
CA LEU A 52 9.69 -1.71 -9.08
C LEU A 52 8.42 -1.50 -8.26
N GLY A 53 8.41 -0.56 -7.32
CA GLY A 53 7.24 -0.25 -6.51
C GLY A 53 6.08 0.29 -7.34
N ALA A 54 6.35 1.19 -8.30
CA ALA A 54 5.35 1.67 -9.25
C ALA A 54 4.78 0.53 -10.13
N ALA A 55 5.63 -0.38 -10.59
CA ALA A 55 5.21 -1.55 -11.37
C ALA A 55 4.32 -2.49 -10.56
N VAL A 56 4.68 -2.78 -9.30
CA VAL A 56 3.87 -3.59 -8.38
C VAL A 56 2.54 -2.92 -8.10
N ALA A 57 2.54 -1.61 -7.82
CA ALA A 57 1.32 -0.87 -7.55
C ALA A 57 0.36 -0.90 -8.77
N GLY A 58 0.90 -0.68 -9.97
CA GLY A 58 0.15 -0.79 -11.22
C GLY A 58 -0.39 -2.19 -11.47
N ALA A 59 0.40 -3.23 -11.23
CA ALA A 59 -0.03 -4.62 -11.40
C ALA A 59 -1.19 -4.99 -10.46
N VAL A 60 -1.11 -4.60 -9.19
CA VAL A 60 -2.19 -4.82 -8.22
C VAL A 60 -3.44 -4.02 -8.59
N PHE A 61 -3.30 -2.76 -9.00
CA PHE A 61 -4.42 -1.94 -9.47
C PHE A 61 -5.15 -2.59 -10.65
N VAL A 62 -4.41 -3.00 -11.68
CA VAL A 62 -4.99 -3.66 -12.86
C VAL A 62 -5.61 -5.00 -12.49
N GLY A 63 -4.97 -5.78 -11.62
CA GLY A 63 -5.48 -7.06 -11.14
C GLY A 63 -6.80 -6.92 -10.38
N LEU A 64 -6.90 -5.94 -9.46
CA LEU A 64 -8.13 -5.65 -8.73
C LEU A 64 -9.23 -5.15 -9.67
N LEU A 65 -8.91 -4.26 -10.61
CA LEU A 65 -9.89 -3.64 -11.50
C LEU A 65 -10.42 -4.62 -12.57
N ARG A 66 -9.55 -5.42 -13.18
CA ARG A 66 -9.91 -6.28 -14.33
C ARG A 66 -10.28 -7.70 -13.94
N TRP A 67 -9.57 -8.31 -12.99
CA TRP A 67 -9.76 -9.73 -12.67
C TRP A 67 -10.77 -9.93 -11.54
N GLN A 68 -10.92 -8.95 -10.66
CA GLN A 68 -11.80 -9.02 -9.48
C GLN A 68 -11.58 -10.31 -8.68
N ASN A 69 -10.32 -10.73 -8.55
CA ASN A 69 -9.93 -11.96 -7.89
C ASN A 69 -9.86 -11.74 -6.37
N VAL A 70 -10.64 -12.53 -5.64
CA VAL A 70 -10.74 -12.50 -4.18
C VAL A 70 -9.41 -12.82 -3.51
N TRP A 71 -8.69 -13.84 -4.02
CA TRP A 71 -7.40 -14.23 -3.46
C TRP A 71 -6.35 -13.15 -3.63
N LEU A 72 -6.36 -12.42 -4.75
CA LEU A 72 -5.48 -11.27 -4.94
C LEU A 72 -5.76 -10.22 -3.86
N ALA A 73 -7.02 -9.85 -3.62
CA ALA A 73 -7.37 -8.90 -2.57
C ALA A 73 -6.92 -9.36 -1.18
N ARG A 74 -7.07 -10.65 -0.87
CA ARG A 74 -6.65 -11.24 0.43
C ARG A 74 -5.14 -11.24 0.62
N ILE A 75 -4.38 -11.62 -0.42
CA ILE A 75 -2.91 -11.63 -0.37
C ILE A 75 -2.39 -10.21 -0.18
N VAL A 76 -2.90 -9.26 -0.98
CA VAL A 76 -2.51 -7.84 -0.87
C VAL A 76 -2.88 -7.28 0.50
N TRP A 77 -4.06 -7.61 1.02
CA TRP A 77 -4.48 -7.25 2.36
C TRP A 77 -3.50 -7.77 3.42
N LEU A 78 -3.13 -9.06 3.36
CA LEU A 78 -2.22 -9.67 4.32
C LEU A 78 -0.83 -9.02 4.27
N VAL A 79 -0.28 -8.83 3.07
CA VAL A 79 1.03 -8.19 2.87
C VAL A 79 1.03 -6.75 3.40
N HIS A 80 -0.04 -5.99 3.18
CA HIS A 80 -0.15 -4.63 3.72
C HIS A 80 -0.37 -4.61 5.24
N GLY A 81 -1.06 -5.62 5.79
CA GLY A 81 -1.27 -5.78 7.23
C GLY A 81 0.06 -5.93 7.99
N LEU A 82 1.03 -6.63 7.39
CA LEU A 82 2.38 -6.80 7.96
C LEU A 82 3.16 -5.48 8.12
N ARG A 83 2.66 -4.36 7.58
CA ARG A 83 3.27 -3.04 7.78
C ARG A 83 2.89 -2.41 9.11
N LEU A 84 1.76 -2.78 9.72
CA LEU A 84 1.30 -2.16 10.96
C LEU A 84 2.30 -2.25 12.11
N PRO A 85 2.96 -3.40 12.37
CA PRO A 85 3.96 -3.50 13.44
C PRO A 85 5.11 -2.49 13.29
N SER A 86 5.66 -2.31 12.08
CA SER A 86 6.79 -1.40 11.87
C SER A 86 6.40 0.08 11.94
N LEU A 87 5.14 0.40 11.62
CA LEU A 87 4.56 1.74 11.78
C LEU A 87 4.27 2.06 13.24
N ILE A 88 3.71 1.10 14.01
CA ILE A 88 3.48 1.25 15.45
C ILE A 88 4.80 1.46 16.18
N ASP A 89 5.80 0.63 15.88
CA ASP A 89 7.14 0.75 16.46
C ASP A 89 7.77 2.12 16.16
N GLY A 90 7.63 2.62 14.92
CA GLY A 90 8.13 3.94 14.53
C GLY A 90 7.39 5.11 15.17
N ALA A 91 6.08 4.98 15.38
CA ALA A 91 5.27 6.05 15.96
C ALA A 91 5.43 6.15 17.49
N PHE A 92 5.52 5.01 18.19
CA PHE A 92 5.36 4.96 19.64
C PHE A 92 6.59 4.48 20.42
N VAL A 93 7.47 3.67 19.82
CA VAL A 93 8.58 3.01 20.55
C VAL A 93 9.92 3.66 20.20
N LEU A 94 10.24 3.75 18.91
CA LEU A 94 11.51 4.28 18.39
C LEU A 94 11.37 5.72 17.85
N SER A 95 10.39 6.47 18.35
CA SER A 95 10.05 7.82 17.92
C SER A 95 11.22 8.81 18.00
N ASN A 96 12.14 8.61 18.95
CA ASN A 96 13.29 9.49 19.18
C ASN A 96 14.58 9.00 18.50
N THR A 97 14.61 7.79 17.93
CA THR A 97 15.82 7.19 17.34
C THR A 97 15.73 7.05 15.82
N ARG A 98 14.54 7.23 15.23
CA ARG A 98 14.33 7.19 13.78
C ARG A 98 14.45 8.58 13.15
N PRO A 99 14.88 8.67 11.88
CA PRO A 99 15.06 9.94 11.19
C PRO A 99 13.76 10.65 10.80
N LEU A 100 12.61 9.95 10.82
CA LEU A 100 11.30 10.52 10.48
C LEU A 100 10.52 10.89 11.73
N ALA A 101 9.77 12.00 11.65
CA ALA A 101 8.90 12.42 12.73
C ALA A 101 7.81 11.35 13.03
N PRO A 102 7.41 11.17 14.30
CA PRO A 102 6.35 10.21 14.67
C PRO A 102 5.02 10.42 13.93
N SER A 103 4.69 11.68 13.61
CA SER A 103 3.51 12.05 12.84
C SER A 103 3.47 11.41 11.45
N PHE A 104 4.62 11.20 10.80
CA PHE A 104 4.69 10.52 9.50
C PHE A 104 4.21 9.07 9.61
N TYR A 105 4.65 8.35 10.66
CA TYR A 105 4.22 6.98 10.91
C TYR A 105 2.73 6.88 11.24
N LEU A 106 2.19 7.86 12.00
CA LEU A 106 0.76 7.94 12.28
C LEU A 106 -0.08 8.14 11.02
N VAL A 107 0.33 9.07 10.14
CA VAL A 107 -0.35 9.31 8.85
C VAL A 107 -0.28 8.05 7.98
N ALA A 108 0.89 7.42 7.88
CA ALA A 108 1.05 6.17 7.14
C ALA A 108 0.15 5.05 7.70
N MET A 109 -0.01 4.97 9.02
CA MET A 109 -0.89 4.00 9.67
C MET A 109 -2.35 4.22 9.30
N VAL A 110 -2.84 5.47 9.30
CA VAL A 110 -4.21 5.79 8.87
C VAL A 110 -4.43 5.37 7.41
N VAL A 111 -3.49 5.70 6.53
CA VAL A 111 -3.55 5.32 5.10
C VAL A 111 -3.59 3.80 4.95
N VAL A 112 -2.76 3.06 5.69
CA VAL A 112 -2.77 1.59 5.68
C VAL A 112 -4.10 1.03 6.15
N VAL A 113 -4.65 1.52 7.27
CA VAL A 113 -5.90 1.02 7.83
C VAL A 113 -7.07 1.24 6.86
N VAL A 114 -7.16 2.42 6.22
CA VAL A 114 -8.18 2.69 5.21
C VAL A 114 -8.05 1.74 4.01
N ASN A 115 -6.83 1.51 3.55
CA ASN A 115 -6.59 0.57 2.45
C ASN A 115 -6.95 -0.87 2.82
N LEU A 116 -6.58 -1.32 4.02
CA LEU A 116 -6.95 -2.65 4.55
C LEU A 116 -8.46 -2.80 4.63
N TRP A 117 -9.18 -1.77 5.07
CA TRP A 117 -10.64 -1.82 5.11
C TRP A 117 -11.25 -2.00 3.71
N MET A 118 -10.76 -1.24 2.71
CA MET A 118 -11.25 -1.36 1.33
C MET A 118 -10.92 -2.70 0.69
N LEU A 119 -9.71 -3.22 0.92
CA LEU A 119 -9.32 -4.56 0.47
C LEU A 119 -10.13 -5.65 1.18
N ALA A 120 -10.45 -5.48 2.47
CA ALA A 120 -11.29 -6.41 3.21
C ALA A 120 -12.69 -6.51 2.59
N ARG A 121 -13.27 -5.37 2.20
CA ARG A 121 -14.57 -5.32 1.51
C ARG A 121 -14.55 -6.05 0.17
N ALA A 122 -13.44 -5.99 -0.57
CA ALA A 122 -13.30 -6.74 -1.82
C ALA A 122 -12.96 -8.24 -1.61
N GLY A 123 -12.35 -8.61 -0.49
CA GLY A 123 -11.83 -9.96 -0.23
C GLY A 123 -12.72 -10.88 0.61
N TRP A 124 -13.60 -10.33 1.46
CA TRP A 124 -14.40 -11.09 2.43
C TRP A 124 -15.88 -10.73 2.44
N ASP A 125 -16.25 -9.53 2.05
CA ASP A 125 -17.64 -9.06 1.97
C ASP A 125 -18.11 -9.13 0.50
N LEU A 126 -18.30 -10.33 -0.04
CA LEU A 126 -18.68 -10.55 -1.45
C LEU A 126 -20.13 -10.94 -1.63
#